data_AF-A0A960RRJ3-F1
#
_entry.id   AF-A0A960RRJ3-F1
#
_cell.length_a   1.000
_cell.length_b   1.000
_cell.length_c   1.000
_cell.angle_alpha   90.00
_cell.angle_beta   90.00
_cell.angle_gamma   90.00
#
_symmetry.space_group_name_H-M   'P 1'
#
loop_
_entity.id
_entity.type
_entity.pdbx_description
1 polymer ?
#
loop_
_entity_poly.entity_id
_entity_poly.type
_entity_poly.pdbx_seq_one_letter_code
_entity_poly.pdbx_strand_id
1 'polypeptide(L)'
;MGTTAIYLYGHTHRHTIADLRPNSQPLLLNSGSTGHRNGSWNQLDLDETTLTLTPYRWQEGWQEEKTQTFTFETKAWYHQGLRFKCTGCGKCCTGAGFVWLEEEDVKNISARLELTEDAFYKQYTRQLGFDTSLIEDPVTTDCIFLEDKKFCKIYDARPKQCRTFPWWKGNLENPQAWKEAKERCEGIDHPEAPLISLPEIEKNLE
;
A
#
# COMPACT_ATOMS: atom_id res chain seq x y z
N MET A 1 -11.98 -3.43 -14.82
CA MET A 1 -12.80 -3.30 -13.59
C MET A 1 -13.03 -1.82 -13.40
N GLY A 2 -14.29 -1.39 -13.39
CA GLY A 2 -14.65 0.02 -13.45
C GLY A 2 -14.20 0.75 -12.19
N THR A 3 -13.41 1.81 -12.36
CA THR A 3 -13.22 2.82 -11.33
C THR A 3 -14.58 3.40 -11.00
N THR A 4 -15.01 3.29 -9.74
CA THR A 4 -16.21 3.99 -9.28
C THR A 4 -15.93 5.47 -9.37
N ALA A 5 -16.51 6.14 -10.35
CA ALA A 5 -16.22 7.53 -10.68
C ALA A 5 -17.38 8.46 -10.31
N ILE A 6 -17.05 9.70 -9.97
CA ILE A 6 -17.99 10.80 -9.81
C ILE A 6 -17.82 11.72 -11.01
N TYR A 7 -18.92 12.09 -11.68
CA TYR A 7 -18.89 13.01 -12.81
C TYR A 7 -19.65 14.29 -12.46
N LEU A 8 -18.90 15.39 -12.34
CA LEU A 8 -19.45 16.72 -12.08
C LEU A 8 -19.72 17.43 -13.41
N TYR A 9 -20.95 17.94 -13.60
CA TYR A 9 -21.33 18.66 -14.81
C TYR A 9 -22.27 19.83 -14.53
N GLY A 10 -22.44 20.70 -15.53
CA GLY A 10 -23.23 21.93 -15.43
C GLY A 10 -23.94 22.29 -16.73
N HIS A 11 -23.98 23.58 -17.08
CA HIS A 11 -24.58 24.18 -18.28
C HIS A 11 -26.12 24.11 -18.40
N THR A 12 -26.75 23.04 -17.92
CA THR A 12 -28.21 22.83 -18.06
C THR A 12 -29.06 23.72 -17.16
N HIS A 13 -28.46 24.37 -16.15
CA HIS A 13 -29.14 25.08 -15.06
C HIS A 13 -30.17 24.20 -14.31
N ARG A 14 -30.04 22.88 -14.40
CA ARG A 14 -30.89 21.91 -13.71
C ARG A 14 -30.08 21.19 -12.65
N HIS A 15 -30.60 21.18 -11.43
CA HIS A 15 -30.07 20.31 -10.38
C HIS A 15 -30.41 18.85 -10.70
N THR A 16 -29.41 17.96 -10.65
CA THR A 16 -29.60 16.54 -10.94
C THR A 16 -28.59 15.71 -10.17
N ILE A 17 -29.08 14.65 -9.53
CA ILE A 17 -28.27 13.62 -8.88
C ILE A 17 -28.77 12.29 -9.43
N ALA A 18 -27.88 11.55 -10.10
CA ALA A 18 -28.23 10.25 -10.67
C ALA A 18 -27.17 9.21 -10.33
N ASP A 19 -27.56 8.21 -9.54
CA ASP A 19 -26.71 7.06 -9.23
C ASP A 19 -26.82 6.01 -10.34
N LEU A 20 -25.86 6.05 -11.27
CA LEU A 20 -25.78 5.08 -12.37
C LEU A 20 -24.80 3.93 -12.08
N ARG A 21 -24.22 3.88 -10.87
CA ARG A 21 -23.25 2.85 -10.47
C ARG A 21 -23.76 1.41 -10.57
N PRO A 22 -25.06 1.10 -10.34
CA PRO A 22 -25.59 -0.24 -10.61
C PRO A 22 -25.40 -0.72 -12.05
N ASN A 23 -25.23 0.20 -13.00
CA ASN A 23 -25.00 -0.09 -14.42
C ASN A 23 -23.53 0.11 -14.84
N SER A 24 -22.59 0.06 -13.89
CA SER A 24 -21.15 0.31 -14.13
C SER A 24 -20.86 1.70 -14.73
N GLN A 25 -21.68 2.69 -14.40
CA GLN A 25 -21.57 4.09 -14.83
C GLN A 25 -21.31 5.01 -13.62
N PRO A 26 -20.80 6.24 -13.81
CA PRO A 26 -20.48 7.14 -12.69
C PRO A 26 -21.71 7.64 -11.93
N LEU A 27 -21.49 8.13 -10.71
CA LEU A 27 -22.44 9.00 -10.02
C LEU A 27 -22.43 10.37 -10.72
N LEU A 28 -23.55 10.76 -11.33
CA LEU A 28 -23.68 12.03 -12.04
C LEU A 28 -24.20 13.12 -11.10
N LEU A 29 -23.45 14.22 -10.98
CA LEU A 29 -23.81 15.35 -10.13
C LEU A 29 -23.86 16.65 -10.95
N ASN A 30 -25.01 17.29 -10.96
CA ASN A 30 -25.20 18.65 -11.46
C ASN A 30 -25.73 19.53 -10.36
N SER A 31 -24.93 20.53 -9.97
CA SER A 31 -25.27 21.47 -8.91
C SER A 31 -26.34 22.48 -9.31
N GLY A 32 -26.70 22.56 -10.60
CA GLY A 32 -27.60 23.56 -11.15
C GLY A 32 -26.92 24.92 -11.29
N SER A 33 -27.58 26.00 -10.85
CA SER A 33 -27.05 27.37 -10.94
C SER A 33 -27.47 28.18 -9.72
N THR A 34 -26.54 28.93 -9.12
CA THR A 34 -26.85 29.80 -7.98
C THR A 34 -27.53 31.12 -8.39
N GLY A 35 -27.43 31.51 -9.67
CA GLY A 35 -27.94 32.81 -10.17
C GLY A 35 -29.36 32.80 -10.74
N HIS A 36 -30.06 31.65 -10.71
CA HIS A 36 -31.42 31.51 -11.24
C HIS A 36 -32.50 31.68 -10.15
N ARG A 37 -33.75 31.98 -10.54
CA ARG A 37 -34.88 32.13 -9.59
C ARG A 37 -35.10 30.92 -8.67
N ASN A 38 -34.77 29.71 -9.14
CA ASN A 38 -34.79 28.47 -8.36
C ASN A 38 -33.36 27.97 -8.18
N GLY A 39 -32.50 28.82 -7.61
CA GLY A 39 -31.07 28.55 -7.53
C GLY A 39 -30.75 27.29 -6.75
N SER A 40 -29.66 26.62 -7.08
CA SER A 40 -29.20 25.42 -6.37
C SER A 40 -27.69 25.31 -6.33
N TRP A 41 -27.19 24.58 -5.34
CA TRP A 41 -25.80 24.12 -5.26
C TRP A 41 -25.72 22.85 -4.41
N ASN A 42 -24.55 22.21 -4.34
CA ASN A 42 -24.31 21.01 -3.53
C ASN A 42 -23.10 21.26 -2.61
N GLN A 43 -23.21 20.90 -1.34
CA GLN A 43 -22.07 20.64 -0.47
C GLN A 43 -21.65 19.18 -0.64
N LEU A 44 -20.35 18.94 -0.79
CA LEU A 44 -19.75 17.61 -0.94
C LEU A 44 -18.74 17.42 0.19
N ASP A 45 -19.03 16.51 1.11
CA ASP A 45 -18.13 16.08 2.18
C ASP A 45 -17.55 14.71 1.78
N LEU A 46 -16.23 14.66 1.58
CA LEU A 46 -15.52 13.47 1.08
C LEU A 46 -14.66 12.86 2.18
N ASP A 47 -14.73 11.53 2.30
CA ASP A 47 -13.84 10.67 3.09
C ASP A 47 -13.26 9.55 2.17
N GLU A 48 -12.36 8.71 2.68
CA GLU A 48 -11.65 7.67 1.91
C GLU A 48 -12.59 6.76 1.10
N THR A 49 -13.77 6.46 1.66
CA THR A 49 -14.75 5.52 1.07
C THR A 49 -16.14 6.12 0.92
N THR A 50 -16.36 7.38 1.29
CA THR A 50 -17.71 7.96 1.31
C THR A 50 -17.75 9.36 0.69
N LEU A 51 -18.88 9.64 0.01
CA LEU A 51 -19.30 10.98 -0.36
C LEU A 51 -20.62 11.24 0.36
N THR A 52 -20.66 12.27 1.20
CA THR A 52 -21.90 12.84 1.71
C THR A 52 -22.22 14.09 0.90
N LEU A 53 -23.39 14.08 0.26
CA LEU A 53 -23.88 15.15 -0.60
C LEU A 53 -25.10 15.79 0.03
N THR A 54 -25.00 17.09 0.31
CA THR A 54 -26.10 17.90 0.84
C THR A 54 -26.49 18.94 -0.21
N PRO A 55 -27.64 18.80 -0.89
CA PRO A 55 -28.10 19.79 -1.84
C PRO A 55 -28.70 20.99 -1.12
N TYR A 56 -28.57 22.17 -1.71
CA TYR A 56 -29.20 23.39 -1.25
C TYR A 56 -30.02 24.02 -2.37
N ARG A 57 -31.22 24.51 -2.03
CA ARG A 57 -32.10 25.21 -2.97
C ARG A 57 -32.52 26.57 -2.45
N TRP A 58 -32.56 27.54 -3.35
CA TRP A 58 -33.04 28.88 -3.06
C TRP A 58 -34.56 28.91 -3.04
N GLN A 59 -35.11 29.43 -1.94
CA GLN A 59 -36.52 29.78 -1.78
C GLN A 59 -36.58 31.19 -1.17
N GLU A 60 -36.97 31.34 0.09
CA GLU A 60 -36.83 32.57 0.88
C GLU A 60 -35.49 32.58 1.65
N GLY A 61 -34.42 32.21 0.95
CA GLY A 61 -33.11 31.88 1.52
C GLY A 61 -32.62 30.50 1.07
N TRP A 62 -31.38 30.16 1.42
CA TRP A 62 -30.82 28.83 1.15
C TRP A 62 -31.41 27.82 2.12
N GLN A 63 -32.12 26.84 1.57
CA GLN A 63 -32.70 25.73 2.32
C GLN A 63 -31.92 24.47 2.00
N GLU A 64 -31.59 23.72 3.05
CA GLU A 64 -30.99 22.39 2.94
C GLU A 64 -32.02 21.38 2.44
N GLU A 65 -31.64 20.57 1.46
CA GLU A 65 -32.41 19.41 1.00
C GLU A 65 -31.82 18.12 1.57
N LYS A 66 -32.53 17.01 1.35
CA LYS A 66 -32.16 15.70 1.89
C LYS A 66 -30.72 15.31 1.50
N THR A 67 -29.87 15.19 2.51
CA THR A 67 -28.52 14.63 2.40
C THR A 67 -28.55 13.18 1.92
N GLN A 68 -27.61 12.84 1.05
CA GLN A 68 -27.39 11.49 0.53
C GLN A 68 -25.94 11.07 0.78
N THR A 69 -25.74 9.84 1.25
CA THR A 69 -24.41 9.26 1.44
C THR A 69 -24.19 8.15 0.43
N PHE A 70 -23.07 8.22 -0.29
CA PHE A 70 -22.64 7.23 -1.27
C PHE A 70 -21.36 6.57 -0.77
N THR A 71 -21.36 5.25 -0.66
CA THR A 71 -20.15 4.47 -0.31
C THR A 71 -19.48 3.94 -1.58
N PHE A 72 -18.16 3.93 -1.58
CA PHE A 72 -17.29 3.46 -2.66
C PHE A 72 -16.46 2.28 -2.15
N GLU A 73 -16.43 1.17 -2.88
CA GLU A 73 -15.51 0.08 -2.58
C GLU A 73 -14.07 0.53 -2.89
N THR A 74 -13.25 0.71 -1.87
CA THR A 74 -11.80 0.87 -2.02
C THR A 74 -11.18 -0.52 -2.12
N LYS A 75 -11.02 -1.00 -3.35
CA LYS A 75 -10.16 -2.17 -3.58
C LYS A 75 -8.73 -1.68 -3.60
N ALA A 76 -7.84 -2.35 -2.85
CA ALA A 76 -6.41 -2.18 -3.01
C ALA A 76 -6.07 -2.23 -4.51
N TRP A 77 -5.15 -1.38 -4.99
CA TRP A 77 -4.83 -1.36 -6.42
C TRP A 77 -4.30 -2.72 -6.91
N TYR A 78 -3.76 -3.52 -5.98
CA TYR A 78 -3.30 -4.90 -6.16
C TYR A 78 -4.36 -5.97 -5.82
N HIS A 79 -5.66 -5.65 -5.76
CA HIS A 79 -6.72 -6.61 -5.42
C HIS A 79 -6.81 -7.83 -6.35
N GLN A 80 -6.26 -7.73 -7.56
CA GLN A 80 -6.18 -8.85 -8.51
C GLN A 80 -4.97 -9.75 -8.27
N GLY A 81 -4.17 -9.45 -7.24
CA GLY A 81 -2.88 -10.08 -6.98
C GLY A 81 -1.72 -9.40 -7.71
N LEU A 82 -0.51 -9.79 -7.33
CA LEU A 82 0.74 -9.33 -7.91
C LEU A 82 1.65 -10.51 -8.21
N ARG A 83 2.52 -10.38 -9.21
CA ARG A 83 3.46 -11.43 -9.58
C ARG A 83 4.79 -11.21 -8.89
N PHE A 84 5.24 -12.20 -8.14
CA PHE A 84 6.57 -12.18 -7.54
C PHE A 84 7.20 -13.57 -7.43
N LYS A 85 8.49 -13.66 -7.74
CA LYS A 85 9.33 -14.83 -7.47
C LYS A 85 10.74 -14.36 -7.15
N CYS A 86 11.23 -14.64 -5.94
CA CYS A 86 12.63 -14.39 -5.62
C CYS A 86 13.53 -15.24 -6.54
N THR A 87 14.41 -14.59 -7.31
CA THR A 87 15.37 -15.26 -8.22
C THR A 87 16.72 -15.53 -7.55
N GLY A 88 16.91 -15.12 -6.29
CA GLY A 88 18.21 -15.15 -5.64
C GLY A 88 19.22 -14.19 -6.27
N CYS A 89 18.75 -13.06 -6.84
CA CYS A 89 19.62 -12.09 -7.51
C CYS A 89 20.47 -11.24 -6.57
N GLY A 90 20.13 -11.18 -5.28
CA GLY A 90 20.85 -10.39 -4.28
C GLY A 90 20.61 -8.88 -4.30
N LYS A 91 20.08 -8.33 -5.41
CA LYS A 91 19.89 -6.88 -5.61
C LYS A 91 19.07 -6.19 -4.50
N CYS A 92 18.00 -6.82 -4.03
CA CYS A 92 17.16 -6.29 -2.96
C CYS A 92 17.69 -6.58 -1.54
N CYS A 93 18.76 -7.39 -1.43
CA CYS A 93 19.41 -7.74 -0.17
C CYS A 93 20.70 -6.94 0.07
N THR A 94 21.25 -6.33 -0.98
CA THR A 94 22.48 -5.52 -0.97
C THR A 94 22.15 -4.03 -0.76
N GLY A 95 23.09 -3.30 -0.16
CA GLY A 95 23.07 -1.86 -0.01
C GLY A 95 22.83 -1.39 1.42
N ALA A 96 23.07 -0.10 1.63
CA ALA A 96 22.89 0.54 2.91
C ALA A 96 21.41 0.53 3.33
N GLY A 97 21.17 0.22 4.61
CA GLY A 97 19.85 0.15 5.21
C GLY A 97 19.93 -0.51 6.58
N PHE A 98 18.78 -0.71 7.21
CA PHE A 98 18.67 -1.45 8.46
C PHE A 98 17.81 -2.69 8.24
N VAL A 99 18.28 -3.84 8.71
CA VAL A 99 17.46 -5.03 8.84
C VAL A 99 17.02 -5.13 10.29
N TRP A 100 15.82 -4.65 10.56
CA TRP A 100 15.21 -4.66 11.88
C TRP A 100 14.82 -6.07 12.30
N LEU A 101 14.95 -6.34 13.59
CA LEU A 101 14.70 -7.65 14.18
C LEU A 101 13.54 -7.58 15.16
N GLU A 102 12.61 -8.51 15.04
CA GLU A 102 11.67 -8.86 16.10
C GLU A 102 12.29 -9.93 17.03
N GLU A 103 11.74 -10.12 18.23
CA GLU A 103 12.21 -11.15 19.17
C GLU A 103 12.21 -12.56 18.54
N GLU A 104 11.23 -12.85 17.70
CA GLU A 104 11.12 -14.13 16.99
C GLU A 104 12.22 -14.29 15.94
N ASP A 105 12.66 -13.20 15.30
CA ASP A 105 13.79 -13.26 14.37
C ASP A 105 15.08 -13.61 15.12
N VAL A 106 15.30 -13.02 16.30
CA VAL A 106 16.47 -13.31 17.14
C VAL A 106 16.51 -14.78 17.55
N LYS A 107 15.39 -15.34 18.00
CA LYS A 107 15.27 -16.76 18.37
C LYS A 107 15.62 -17.68 17.19
N ASN A 108 15.03 -17.40 16.03
CA ASN A 108 15.21 -18.23 14.84
C ASN A 108 16.65 -18.17 14.30
N ILE A 109 17.25 -16.97 14.27
CA ILE A 109 18.61 -16.78 13.75
C ILE A 109 19.64 -17.36 14.72
N SER A 110 19.51 -17.10 16.02
CA SER A 110 20.44 -17.66 17.03
C SER A 110 20.42 -19.18 17.03
N ALA A 111 19.24 -19.81 16.96
CA ALA A 111 19.11 -21.26 16.84
C ALA A 111 19.77 -21.80 15.56
N ARG A 112 19.58 -21.12 14.41
CA ARG A 112 20.20 -21.49 13.14
C ARG A 112 21.73 -21.38 13.15
N LEU A 113 22.28 -20.48 13.95
CA LEU A 113 23.71 -20.27 14.13
C LEU A 113 24.31 -21.10 15.27
N GLU A 114 23.50 -21.87 15.99
CA GLU A 114 23.89 -22.64 17.18
C GLU A 114 24.49 -21.74 18.27
N LEU A 115 23.93 -20.55 18.44
CA LEU A 115 24.32 -19.56 19.44
C LEU A 115 23.21 -19.34 20.48
N THR A 116 23.60 -18.86 21.66
CA THR A 116 22.63 -18.27 22.59
C THR A 116 22.15 -16.93 22.05
N GLU A 117 20.94 -16.50 22.43
CA GLU A 117 20.41 -15.18 22.06
C GLU A 117 21.35 -14.04 22.51
N ASP A 118 21.91 -14.12 23.73
CA ASP A 118 22.86 -13.13 24.25
C ASP A 118 24.15 -13.04 23.40
N ALA A 119 24.68 -14.19 22.96
CA ALA A 119 25.84 -14.20 22.07
C ALA A 119 25.48 -13.62 20.69
N PHE A 120 24.28 -13.92 20.18
CA PHE A 120 23.79 -13.37 18.92
C PHE A 120 23.64 -11.84 18.97
N TYR A 121 23.01 -11.30 20.01
CA TYR A 121 22.87 -9.86 20.20
C TYR A 121 24.24 -9.17 20.19
N LYS A 122 25.21 -9.71 20.92
CA LYS A 122 26.56 -9.14 21.02
C LYS A 122 27.36 -9.19 19.73
N GLN A 123 27.21 -10.25 18.94
CA GLN A 123 28.06 -10.50 17.77
C GLN A 123 27.48 -9.95 16.46
N TYR A 124 26.14 -9.93 16.32
CA TYR A 124 25.49 -9.71 15.03
C TYR A 124 24.47 -8.58 15.02
N THR A 125 24.26 -7.89 16.15
CA THR A 125 23.25 -6.82 16.23
C THR A 125 23.83 -5.50 16.73
N ARG A 126 23.10 -4.43 16.45
CA ARG A 126 23.30 -3.10 17.05
C ARG A 126 21.96 -2.53 17.47
N GLN A 127 21.98 -1.80 18.57
CA GLN A 127 20.80 -1.11 19.11
C GLN A 127 20.75 0.33 18.59
N LEU A 128 19.58 0.75 18.11
CA LEU A 128 19.32 2.08 17.57
C LEU A 128 18.04 2.62 18.23
N GLY A 129 18.21 3.35 19.33
CA GLY A 129 17.08 3.74 20.17
C GLY A 129 16.44 2.53 20.84
N PHE A 130 15.15 2.30 20.61
CA PHE A 130 14.42 1.16 21.13
C PHE A 130 14.46 -0.07 20.21
N ASP A 131 14.97 0.10 18.99
CA ASP A 131 14.96 -0.93 17.96
C ASP A 131 16.31 -1.65 17.87
N THR A 132 16.27 -2.90 17.43
CA THR A 132 17.46 -3.73 17.19
C THR A 132 17.58 -4.04 15.71
N SER A 133 18.77 -3.88 15.14
CA SER A 133 19.06 -4.23 13.75
C SER A 133 20.25 -5.18 13.66
N LEU A 134 20.32 -5.97 12.58
CA LEU A 134 21.55 -6.66 12.21
C LEU A 134 22.66 -5.65 11.90
N ILE A 135 23.91 -6.02 12.19
CA ILE A 135 25.07 -5.26 11.74
C ILE A 135 25.36 -5.49 10.25
N GLU A 136 26.05 -4.52 9.67
CA GLU A 136 26.51 -4.53 8.29
C GLU A 136 28.03 -4.73 8.21
N ASP A 137 28.49 -5.20 7.06
CA ASP A 137 29.91 -5.20 6.72
C ASP A 137 30.42 -3.75 6.57
N PRO A 138 31.52 -3.37 7.23
CA PRO A 138 31.96 -1.99 7.31
C PRO A 138 32.51 -1.42 5.99
N VAL A 139 32.79 -2.27 5.00
CA VAL A 139 33.34 -1.86 3.69
C VAL A 139 32.24 -1.80 2.64
N THR A 140 31.43 -2.84 2.57
CA THR A 140 30.39 -3.00 1.54
C THR A 140 29.06 -2.39 1.94
N THR A 141 28.82 -2.18 3.24
CA THR A 141 27.54 -1.76 3.84
C THR A 141 26.41 -2.77 3.70
N ASP A 142 26.71 -3.98 3.22
CA ASP A 142 25.75 -5.07 3.11
C ASP A 142 25.51 -5.73 4.48
N CYS A 143 24.37 -6.39 4.65
CA CYS A 143 24.11 -7.19 5.84
C CYS A 143 25.24 -8.22 6.07
N ILE A 144 25.68 -8.40 7.33
CA ILE A 144 26.77 -9.32 7.70
C ILE A 144 26.59 -10.78 7.24
N PHE A 145 25.35 -11.20 6.98
CA PHE A 145 25.02 -12.54 6.49
C PHE A 145 24.95 -12.67 4.97
N LEU A 146 25.13 -11.58 4.21
CA LEU A 146 25.14 -11.60 2.76
C LEU A 146 26.57 -11.80 2.24
N GLU A 147 26.76 -12.85 1.44
CA GLU A 147 28.03 -13.19 0.79
C GLU A 147 27.94 -12.97 -0.72
N ASP A 148 29.04 -12.49 -1.30
CA ASP A 148 29.18 -12.22 -2.74
C ASP A 148 28.03 -11.41 -3.35
N LYS A 149 27.40 -10.55 -2.53
CA LYS A 149 26.22 -9.73 -2.88
C LYS A 149 25.03 -10.55 -3.39
N LYS A 150 24.96 -11.85 -3.05
CA LYS A 150 23.98 -12.77 -3.65
C LYS A 150 23.47 -13.82 -2.69
N PHE A 151 24.35 -14.42 -1.89
CA PHE A 151 24.02 -15.58 -1.07
C PHE A 151 23.81 -15.18 0.39
N CYS A 152 22.62 -15.45 0.94
CA CYS A 152 22.35 -15.21 2.35
C CYS A 152 22.64 -16.47 3.16
N LYS A 153 23.62 -16.42 4.07
CA LYS A 153 24.00 -17.54 4.94
C LYS A 153 22.86 -18.09 5.82
N ILE A 154 21.91 -17.23 6.15
CA ILE A 154 20.75 -17.53 7.00
C ILE A 154 19.45 -17.54 6.18
N TYR A 155 19.49 -17.90 4.89
CA TYR A 155 18.32 -17.77 3.99
C TYR A 155 17.02 -18.37 4.56
N ASP A 156 17.10 -19.54 5.19
CA ASP A 156 15.93 -20.21 5.77
C ASP A 156 15.48 -19.62 7.11
N ALA A 157 16.35 -18.87 7.79
CA ALA A 157 16.08 -18.19 9.06
C ALA A 157 16.06 -16.67 8.91
N ARG A 158 15.83 -16.15 7.68
CA ARG A 158 15.84 -14.70 7.42
C ARG A 158 14.86 -13.96 8.34
N PRO A 159 15.21 -12.74 8.77
CA PRO A 159 14.28 -11.87 9.49
C PRO A 159 12.97 -11.69 8.73
N LYS A 160 11.87 -11.42 9.45
CA LYS A 160 10.55 -11.15 8.88
C LYS A 160 10.63 -10.08 7.79
N GLN A 161 11.30 -8.95 8.05
CA GLN A 161 11.51 -7.89 7.06
C GLN A 161 12.10 -8.42 5.73
N CYS A 162 13.09 -9.31 5.78
CA CYS A 162 13.71 -9.89 4.59
C CYS A 162 12.83 -10.95 3.90
N ARG A 163 12.01 -11.67 4.65
CA ARG A 163 11.07 -12.69 4.11
C ARG A 163 9.86 -12.06 3.43
N THR A 164 9.40 -10.92 3.93
CA THR A 164 8.18 -10.26 3.44
C THR A 164 8.43 -9.35 2.23
N PHE A 165 9.67 -9.11 1.81
CA PHE A 165 9.92 -8.43 0.53
C PHE A 165 9.29 -9.23 -0.63
N PRO A 166 8.54 -8.61 -1.57
CA PRO A 166 8.37 -7.18 -1.80
C PRO A 166 7.12 -6.56 -1.17
N TRP A 167 6.41 -7.27 -0.29
CA TRP A 167 5.12 -6.89 0.30
C TRP A 167 5.19 -5.80 1.38
N TRP A 168 6.29 -5.04 1.43
CA TRP A 168 6.39 -3.93 2.37
C TRP A 168 5.35 -2.87 2.04
N LYS A 169 4.76 -2.24 3.08
CA LYS A 169 3.75 -1.19 2.93
C LYS A 169 4.16 -0.11 1.93
N GLY A 170 5.41 0.35 1.99
CA GLY A 170 5.95 1.33 1.04
C GLY A 170 5.96 0.86 -0.42
N ASN A 171 6.26 -0.41 -0.70
CA ASN A 171 6.22 -0.94 -2.07
C ASN A 171 4.77 -1.12 -2.58
N LEU A 172 3.81 -1.29 -1.67
CA LEU A 172 2.40 -1.52 -1.98
C LEU A 172 1.53 -0.25 -1.91
N GLU A 173 2.14 0.91 -1.62
CA GLU A 173 1.43 2.19 -1.47
C GLU A 173 0.64 2.56 -2.74
N ASN A 174 1.26 2.40 -3.90
CA ASN A 174 0.63 2.69 -5.20
C ASN A 174 1.37 1.94 -6.33
N PRO A 175 0.81 1.90 -7.56
CA PRO A 175 1.45 1.21 -8.69
C PRO A 175 2.82 1.77 -9.07
N GLN A 176 3.13 3.03 -8.73
CA GLN A 176 4.42 3.64 -9.04
C GLN A 176 5.50 3.14 -8.06
N ALA A 177 5.21 3.05 -6.77
CA ALA A 177 6.11 2.48 -5.77
C ALA A 177 6.45 1.00 -6.07
N TRP A 178 5.48 0.22 -6.58
CA TRP A 178 5.72 -1.14 -7.04
C TRP A 178 6.71 -1.22 -8.21
N LYS A 179 6.60 -0.30 -9.18
CA LYS A 179 7.55 -0.19 -10.30
C LYS A 179 8.94 0.21 -9.81
N GLU A 180 9.04 1.10 -8.83
CA GLU A 180 10.34 1.48 -8.23
C GLU A 180 10.97 0.32 -7.45
N ALA A 181 10.16 -0.51 -6.79
CA ALA A 181 10.63 -1.75 -6.18
C ALA A 181 11.17 -2.74 -7.23
N LYS A 182 10.56 -2.81 -8.40
CA LYS A 182 11.00 -3.67 -9.51
C LYS A 182 12.40 -3.34 -10.01
N GLU A 183 12.77 -2.07 -10.04
CA GLU A 183 14.13 -1.65 -10.39
C GLU A 183 15.19 -2.24 -9.42
N ARG A 184 14.80 -2.54 -8.18
CA ARG A 184 15.65 -3.17 -7.16
C ARG A 184 15.55 -4.70 -7.13
N CYS A 185 14.57 -5.29 -7.81
CA CYS A 185 14.37 -6.74 -7.83
C CYS A 185 13.69 -7.21 -9.12
N GLU A 186 14.45 -7.97 -9.93
CA GLU A 186 13.95 -8.58 -11.18
C GLU A 186 12.87 -9.66 -10.95
N GLY A 187 12.68 -10.09 -9.70
CA GLY A 187 11.63 -11.03 -9.32
C GLY A 187 10.22 -10.44 -9.35
N ILE A 188 10.11 -9.10 -9.33
CA ILE A 188 8.84 -8.39 -9.42
C ILE A 188 8.34 -8.38 -10.87
N ASP A 189 7.09 -8.81 -11.07
CA ASP A 189 6.47 -9.02 -12.37
C ASP A 189 7.28 -9.93 -13.31
N HIS A 190 8.09 -10.84 -12.75
CA HIS A 190 8.86 -11.78 -13.55
C HIS A 190 7.91 -12.66 -14.40
N PRO A 191 8.20 -12.94 -15.68
CA PRO A 191 7.29 -13.70 -16.56
C PRO A 191 6.90 -15.07 -16.00
N GLU A 192 7.83 -15.72 -15.31
CA GLU A 192 7.63 -17.02 -14.66
C GLU A 192 7.20 -16.93 -13.18
N ALA A 193 6.96 -15.73 -12.66
CA ALA A 193 6.51 -15.58 -11.28
C ALA A 193 5.03 -16.01 -11.15
N PRO A 194 4.69 -16.77 -10.09
CA PRO A 194 3.29 -17.04 -9.77
C PRO A 194 2.54 -15.74 -9.48
N LEU A 195 1.24 -15.75 -9.74
CA LEU A 195 0.35 -14.69 -9.28
C LEU A 195 0.03 -14.95 -7.81
N ILE A 196 0.42 -14.04 -6.94
CA ILE A 196 0.17 -14.09 -5.50
C ILE A 196 -1.16 -13.40 -5.21
N SER A 197 -2.05 -14.10 -4.51
CA SER A 197 -3.42 -13.62 -4.25
C SER A 197 -3.44 -12.50 -3.20
N LEU A 198 -4.50 -11.67 -3.20
CA LEU A 198 -4.66 -10.60 -2.20
C LEU A 198 -4.55 -11.12 -0.74
N PRO A 199 -5.25 -12.21 -0.33
CA PRO A 199 -5.12 -12.73 1.04
C PRO A 199 -3.69 -13.16 1.40
N GLU A 200 -2.94 -13.66 0.42
CA GLU A 200 -1.55 -14.07 0.62
C GLU A 200 -0.61 -12.87 0.73
N ILE A 201 -0.83 -11.82 -0.05
CA ILE A 201 -0.11 -10.54 0.12
C ILE A 201 -0.40 -9.96 1.51
N GLU A 202 -1.67 -9.93 1.90
CA GLU A 202 -2.12 -9.35 3.19
C GLU A 202 -1.55 -10.10 4.40
N LYS A 203 -1.37 -11.42 4.32
CA LYS A 203 -0.69 -12.21 5.35
C LYS A 203 0.75 -11.75 5.61
N ASN A 204 1.39 -11.09 4.65
CA ASN A 204 2.76 -10.61 4.75
C ASN A 204 2.87 -9.10 5.09
N LEU A 205 1.75 -8.42 5.37
CA LEU A 205 1.69 -6.97 5.64
C LEU A 205 1.98 -6.57 7.10
N GLU A 206 2.17 -7.55 7.99
CA GLU A 206 2.38 -7.31 9.43
C GLU A 206 3.80 -6.86 9.75
#